data_AF-A0A8J4Y501-F1
#
_entry.id   AF-A0A8J4Y501-F1
#
_cell.length_a   1.000
_cell.length_b   1.000
_cell.length_c   1.000
_cell.angle_alpha   90.00
_cell.angle_beta   90.00
_cell.angle_gamma   90.00
#
_symmetry.space_group_name_H-M   'P 1'
#
loop_
_entity.id
_entity.type
_entity.pdbx_description
1 polymer ?
#
loop_
_entity_poly.entity_id
_entity_poly.type
_entity_poly.pdbx_seq_one_letter_code
_entity_poly.pdbx_strand_id
1 'polypeptide(L)'
;MLATYAEKPSECWRNKVAAIYLVTTLSAKGQTARHGTTKVNELVNVFEFYQGHILPELQNPDVNHLPILKAEAIKYVISFRSVLPFEAVKVCVPDLIRILTSDSAVVHTYAADAINKVFVLKVGGVAAVGRGDVSPLAGTLFANLLGVLAKEGSAQNEYVMKTIAAVTGIIESDLMQHAGLVVPQLVLKLQHVVKNTVKPHFVHHLFETLSLVIKTVCGSVDGAVGEFDRNLFPIFQEIYRVNWKA
;
A
#
# COMPACT_ATOMS: atom_id res chain seq x y z
N MET A 1 -2.91 8.49 30.59
CA MET A 1 -3.09 8.82 29.16
C MET A 1 -4.24 8.06 28.54
N LEU A 2 -4.20 6.73 28.47
CA LEU A 2 -5.30 5.93 27.87
C LEU A 2 -6.59 5.94 28.71
N ALA A 3 -6.49 5.93 30.04
CA ALA A 3 -7.65 6.09 30.93
C ALA A 3 -8.38 7.43 30.69
N THR A 4 -7.63 8.53 30.62
CA THR A 4 -8.15 9.88 30.31
C THR A 4 -8.79 9.95 28.92
N TYR A 5 -8.25 9.21 27.94
CA TYR A 5 -8.90 9.08 26.64
C TYR A 5 -10.23 8.33 26.73
N ALA A 6 -10.30 7.24 27.50
CA ALA A 6 -11.51 6.44 27.65
C ALA A 6 -12.67 7.24 28.25
N GLU A 7 -12.37 8.19 29.14
CA GLU A 7 -13.37 9.11 29.72
C GLU A 7 -13.93 10.10 28.71
N LYS A 8 -13.07 10.66 27.83
CA LYS A 8 -13.46 11.70 26.86
C LYS A 8 -12.75 11.54 25.51
N PRO A 9 -13.19 10.60 24.65
CA PRO A 9 -12.48 10.28 23.41
C PRO A 9 -12.32 11.46 22.44
N SER A 10 -13.34 12.30 22.32
CA SER A 10 -13.36 13.48 21.42
C SER A 10 -12.43 14.60 21.88
N GLU A 11 -12.24 14.78 23.18
CA GLU A 11 -11.39 15.84 23.75
C GLU A 11 -9.94 15.37 23.96
N CYS A 12 -9.75 14.09 24.29
CA CYS A 12 -8.48 13.52 24.73
C CYS A 12 -7.80 12.63 23.67
N TRP A 13 -8.18 12.69 22.39
CA TRP A 13 -7.58 11.90 21.31
C TRP A 13 -6.04 12.05 21.23
N ARG A 14 -5.52 13.25 21.55
CA ARG A 14 -4.08 13.52 21.59
C ARG A 14 -3.33 12.62 22.58
N ASN A 15 -3.96 12.28 23.70
CA ASN A 15 -3.40 11.37 24.69
C ASN A 15 -3.28 9.95 24.14
N LYS A 16 -4.26 9.51 23.34
CA LYS A 16 -4.18 8.19 22.69
C LYS A 16 -3.10 8.16 21.60
N VAL A 17 -3.02 9.20 20.76
CA VAL A 17 -1.95 9.36 19.76
C VAL A 17 -0.57 9.28 20.42
N ALA A 18 -0.34 10.07 21.47
CA ALA A 18 0.92 10.08 22.17
C ALA A 18 1.22 8.74 22.88
N ALA A 19 0.21 8.06 23.43
CA ALA A 19 0.37 6.74 24.01
C ALA A 19 0.79 5.68 22.96
N ILE A 20 0.14 5.66 21.79
CA ILE A 20 0.49 4.75 20.68
C ILE A 20 1.92 5.01 20.22
N TYR A 21 2.30 6.28 20.06
CA TYR A 21 3.65 6.67 19.67
C TYR A 21 4.71 6.20 20.69
N LEU A 22 4.49 6.44 21.98
CA LEU A 22 5.40 6.00 23.04
C LEU A 22 5.52 4.48 23.10
N VAL A 23 4.40 3.76 23.03
CA VAL A 23 4.42 2.29 23.02
C VAL A 23 5.17 1.77 21.80
N THR A 24 4.94 2.35 20.63
CA THR A 24 5.61 1.92 19.39
C THR A 24 7.13 2.13 19.48
N THR A 25 7.55 3.30 19.94
CA THR A 25 8.97 3.67 20.04
C THR A 25 9.71 2.91 21.14
N LEU A 26 9.12 2.75 22.33
CA LEU A 26 9.74 2.06 23.47
C LEU A 26 9.74 0.53 23.31
N SER A 27 8.80 -0.02 22.53
CA SER A 27 8.72 -1.47 22.32
C SER A 27 9.65 -1.96 21.23
N ALA A 28 10.03 -1.12 20.25
CA ALA A 28 10.93 -1.51 19.18
C ALA A 28 12.41 -1.36 19.60
N LYS A 29 13.06 -2.46 20.00
CA LYS A 29 14.49 -2.48 20.38
C LYS A 29 15.45 -2.67 19.20
N GLY A 30 14.95 -3.19 18.08
CA GLY A 30 15.70 -3.32 16.83
C GLY A 30 14.74 -3.36 15.64
N GLN A 31 15.05 -2.61 14.58
CA GLN A 31 14.19 -2.45 13.42
C GLN A 31 15.00 -2.44 12.11
N THR A 32 14.41 -3.00 11.05
CA THR A 32 14.91 -2.86 9.69
C THR A 32 13.79 -2.45 8.73
N ALA A 33 14.11 -1.76 7.64
CA ALA A 33 13.10 -1.38 6.65
C ALA A 33 12.39 -2.59 6.01
N ARG A 34 13.12 -3.71 5.84
CA ARG A 34 12.62 -4.94 5.22
C ARG A 34 11.77 -5.76 6.20
N HIS A 35 12.26 -6.01 7.41
CA HIS A 35 11.59 -6.90 8.36
C HIS A 35 10.77 -6.18 9.43
N GLY A 36 10.72 -4.84 9.44
CA GLY A 36 10.07 -4.12 10.53
C GLY A 36 10.83 -4.36 11.84
N THR A 37 10.11 -4.40 12.97
CA THR A 37 10.70 -4.68 14.28
C THR A 37 11.19 -6.13 14.34
N THR A 38 12.48 -6.31 14.64
CA THR A 38 13.14 -7.62 14.76
C THR A 38 13.38 -8.02 16.20
N LYS A 39 13.41 -7.05 17.14
CA LYS A 39 13.52 -7.28 18.58
C LYS A 39 12.55 -6.38 19.32
N VAL A 40 11.80 -6.96 20.25
CA VAL A 40 10.79 -6.24 21.04
C VAL A 40 11.21 -6.17 22.50
N ASN A 41 10.77 -5.12 23.19
CA ASN A 41 10.82 -5.07 24.64
C ASN A 41 9.80 -6.04 25.25
N GLU A 42 10.28 -7.09 25.92
CA GLU A 42 9.43 -8.11 26.56
C GLU A 42 8.52 -7.54 27.66
N LEU A 43 8.84 -6.36 28.20
CA LEU A 43 8.00 -5.66 29.17
C LEU A 43 6.70 -5.09 28.58
N VAL A 44 6.53 -5.14 27.25
CA VAL A 44 5.33 -4.63 26.57
C VAL A 44 4.73 -5.70 25.69
N ASN A 45 3.48 -6.08 25.98
CA ASN A 45 2.72 -6.99 25.15
C ASN A 45 2.16 -6.26 23.91
N VAL A 46 2.91 -6.32 22.81
CA VAL A 46 2.55 -5.64 21.55
C VAL A 46 1.28 -6.17 20.92
N PHE A 47 0.93 -7.44 21.16
CA PHE A 47 -0.28 -8.04 20.59
C PHE A 47 -1.53 -7.63 21.37
N GLU A 48 -1.46 -7.64 22.69
CA GLU A 48 -2.56 -7.15 23.54
C GLU A 48 -2.83 -5.66 23.29
N PHE A 49 -1.78 -4.85 23.17
CA PHE A 49 -1.93 -3.44 22.82
C PHE A 49 -2.57 -3.25 21.43
N TYR A 50 -2.19 -4.11 20.47
CA TYR A 50 -2.82 -4.11 19.15
C TYR A 50 -4.32 -4.37 19.24
N GLN A 51 -4.74 -5.42 19.96
CA GLN A 51 -6.14 -5.79 20.10
C GLN A 51 -6.96 -4.70 20.83
N GLY A 52 -6.43 -4.15 21.93
CA GLY A 52 -7.16 -3.20 22.76
C GLY A 52 -7.22 -1.78 22.21
N HIS A 53 -6.22 -1.35 21.45
CA HIS A 53 -6.07 0.08 21.11
C HIS A 53 -5.85 0.39 19.63
N ILE A 54 -5.29 -0.54 18.85
CA ILE A 54 -4.98 -0.32 17.43
C ILE A 54 -6.11 -0.82 16.54
N LEU A 55 -6.54 -2.07 16.74
CA LEU A 55 -7.57 -2.71 15.93
C LEU A 55 -8.89 -1.90 15.88
N PRO A 56 -9.39 -1.33 16.99
CA PRO A 56 -10.61 -0.50 16.95
C PRO A 56 -10.49 0.74 16.05
N GLU A 57 -9.28 1.32 15.94
CA GLU A 57 -9.05 2.50 15.10
C GLU A 57 -8.99 2.14 13.60
N LEU A 58 -8.49 0.94 13.29
CA LEU A 58 -8.50 0.39 11.94
C LEU A 58 -9.94 0.04 11.51
N GLN A 59 -10.71 -0.57 12.41
CA GLN A 59 -12.09 -1.01 12.16
C GLN A 59 -13.12 0.12 12.19
N ASN A 60 -12.76 1.32 12.66
CA ASN A 60 -13.66 2.46 12.66
C ASN A 60 -14.18 2.72 11.22
N PRO A 61 -15.51 2.66 10.99
CA PRO A 61 -16.09 2.74 9.66
C PRO A 61 -15.82 4.10 9.00
N ASP A 62 -15.73 5.17 9.77
CA ASP A 62 -15.32 6.47 9.29
C ASP A 62 -13.80 6.51 9.07
N VAL A 63 -13.41 6.40 7.80
CA VAL A 63 -12.01 6.42 7.35
C VAL A 63 -11.34 7.78 7.54
N ASN A 64 -12.13 8.85 7.70
CA ASN A 64 -11.66 10.21 7.88
C ASN A 64 -11.73 10.66 9.35
N HIS A 65 -12.30 9.83 10.24
CA HIS A 65 -12.29 10.09 11.67
C HIS A 65 -10.85 10.15 12.19
N LEU A 66 -10.49 11.31 12.75
CA LEU A 66 -9.19 11.59 13.38
C LEU A 66 -8.00 11.01 12.57
N PRO A 67 -7.64 11.59 11.41
CA PRO A 67 -6.65 11.03 10.50
C PRO A 67 -5.29 10.75 11.14
N ILE A 68 -4.88 11.56 12.11
CA ILE A 68 -3.62 11.39 12.86
C ILE A 68 -3.63 10.08 13.66
N LEU A 69 -4.74 9.78 14.34
CA LEU A 69 -4.87 8.56 15.14
C LEU A 69 -4.86 7.33 14.24
N LYS A 70 -5.53 7.40 13.09
CA LYS A 70 -5.54 6.35 12.08
C LYS A 70 -4.14 6.14 11.48
N ALA A 71 -3.42 7.20 11.18
CA ALA A 71 -2.03 7.12 10.70
C ALA A 71 -1.10 6.44 11.71
N GLU A 72 -1.20 6.77 13.01
CA GLU A 72 -0.42 6.09 14.05
C GLU A 72 -0.80 4.62 14.22
N ALA A 73 -2.10 4.29 14.12
CA ALA A 73 -2.56 2.90 14.15
C ALA A 73 -1.98 2.07 12.99
N ILE A 74 -1.96 2.62 11.77
CA ILE A 74 -1.37 1.94 10.60
C ILE A 74 0.15 1.82 10.76
N LYS A 75 0.82 2.86 11.27
CA LYS A 75 2.27 2.84 11.53
C LYS A 75 2.66 1.80 12.58
N TYR A 76 1.80 1.55 13.55
CA TYR A 76 1.95 0.44 14.50
C TYR A 76 1.98 -0.91 13.76
N VAL A 77 1.01 -1.15 12.86
CA VAL A 77 0.96 -2.37 12.04
C VAL A 77 2.21 -2.50 11.19
N ILE A 78 2.62 -1.43 10.49
CA ILE A 78 3.87 -1.43 9.73
C ILE A 78 5.03 -1.83 10.63
N SER A 79 5.18 -1.23 11.81
CA SER A 79 6.31 -1.49 12.70
C SER A 79 6.35 -2.93 13.20
N PHE A 80 5.23 -3.47 13.67
CA PHE A 80 5.18 -4.77 14.35
C PHE A 80 4.68 -5.94 13.49
N ARG A 81 4.46 -5.77 12.18
CA ARG A 81 3.99 -6.83 11.26
C ARG A 81 4.70 -8.18 11.34
N SER A 82 5.99 -8.20 11.71
CA SER A 82 6.79 -9.42 11.83
C SER A 82 6.78 -10.04 13.23
N VAL A 83 6.22 -9.32 14.21
CA VAL A 83 6.12 -9.74 15.62
C VAL A 83 4.69 -10.12 15.95
N LEU A 84 3.72 -9.41 15.37
CA LEU A 84 2.30 -9.73 15.52
C LEU A 84 2.01 -11.12 14.96
N PRO A 85 1.06 -11.88 15.57
CA PRO A 85 0.56 -13.11 14.98
C PRO A 85 0.08 -12.86 13.55
N PHE A 86 0.56 -13.68 12.61
CA PHE A 86 0.31 -13.43 11.19
C PHE A 86 -1.19 -13.38 10.85
N GLU A 87 -2.01 -14.21 11.50
CA GLU A 87 -3.47 -14.18 11.35
C GLU A 87 -4.07 -12.81 11.69
N ALA A 88 -3.57 -12.15 12.75
CA ALA A 88 -4.05 -10.82 13.14
C ALA A 88 -3.67 -9.74 12.12
N VAL A 89 -2.51 -9.89 11.48
CA VAL A 89 -2.03 -9.00 10.40
C VAL A 89 -2.81 -9.26 9.10
N LYS A 90 -3.16 -10.51 8.82
CA LYS A 90 -3.94 -10.89 7.64
C LYS A 90 -5.38 -10.38 7.72
N VAL A 91 -6.01 -10.52 8.88
CA VAL A 91 -7.40 -10.08 9.12
C VAL A 91 -7.57 -8.57 9.01
N CYS A 92 -6.53 -7.76 9.20
CA CYS A 92 -6.62 -6.30 9.04
C CYS A 92 -6.44 -5.80 7.60
N VAL A 93 -6.09 -6.67 6.64
CA VAL A 93 -5.93 -6.27 5.23
C VAL A 93 -7.21 -5.66 4.64
N PRO A 94 -8.42 -6.23 4.82
CA PRO A 94 -9.65 -5.61 4.34
C PRO A 94 -9.90 -4.21 4.95
N ASP A 95 -9.56 -3.99 6.21
CA ASP A 95 -9.65 -2.68 6.85
C ASP A 95 -8.68 -1.67 6.20
N LEU A 96 -7.43 -2.07 5.95
CA LEU A 96 -6.46 -1.24 5.25
C LEU A 96 -6.93 -0.88 3.83
N ILE A 97 -7.55 -1.84 3.11
CA ILE A 97 -8.12 -1.60 1.78
C ILE A 97 -9.22 -0.54 1.85
N ARG A 98 -10.09 -0.61 2.86
CA ARG A 98 -11.13 0.41 3.08
C ARG A 98 -10.51 1.77 3.40
N ILE A 99 -9.46 1.81 4.24
CA ILE A 99 -8.79 3.05 4.65
C ILE A 99 -8.12 3.78 3.48
N LEU A 100 -7.76 3.08 2.39
CA LEU A 100 -7.26 3.73 1.15
C LEU A 100 -8.21 4.81 0.61
N THR A 101 -9.51 4.73 0.90
CA THR A 101 -10.49 5.73 0.44
C THR A 101 -10.39 7.06 1.21
N SER A 102 -9.62 7.13 2.30
CA SER A 102 -9.43 8.35 3.09
C SER A 102 -8.90 9.54 2.26
N ASP A 103 -9.38 10.73 2.58
CA ASP A 103 -8.99 11.98 1.93
C ASP A 103 -7.63 12.48 2.41
N SER A 104 -7.18 12.03 3.57
CA SER A 104 -5.86 12.36 4.08
C SER A 104 -4.78 11.65 3.27
N ALA A 105 -3.92 12.45 2.63
CA ALA A 105 -2.75 11.97 1.90
C ALA A 105 -1.88 11.03 2.75
N VAL A 106 -1.67 11.37 4.01
CA VAL A 106 -0.85 10.57 4.93
C VAL A 106 -1.50 9.22 5.20
N VAL A 107 -2.81 9.20 5.47
CA VAL A 107 -3.54 7.99 5.87
C VAL A 107 -3.56 6.97 4.73
N HIS A 108 -3.97 7.37 3.51
CA HIS A 108 -4.01 6.42 2.40
C HIS A 108 -2.59 6.00 1.94
N THR A 109 -1.57 6.84 2.13
CA THR A 109 -0.18 6.47 1.83
C THR A 109 0.30 5.39 2.79
N TYR A 110 0.06 5.57 4.09
CA TYR A 110 0.40 4.57 5.09
C TYR A 110 -0.41 3.29 4.92
N ALA A 111 -1.69 3.37 4.56
CA ALA A 111 -2.48 2.19 4.25
C ALA A 111 -1.89 1.39 3.07
N ALA A 112 -1.50 2.09 2.00
CA ALA A 112 -0.84 1.46 0.86
C ALA A 112 0.49 0.80 1.25
N ASP A 113 1.37 1.50 1.99
CA ASP A 113 2.64 0.93 2.45
C ASP A 113 2.41 -0.25 3.40
N ALA A 114 1.45 -0.17 4.33
CA ALA A 114 1.11 -1.29 5.22
C ALA A 114 0.69 -2.53 4.43
N ILE A 115 -0.21 -2.39 3.46
CA ILE A 115 -0.62 -3.50 2.58
C ILE A 115 0.60 -4.08 1.85
N ASN A 116 1.45 -3.23 1.25
CA ASN A 116 2.66 -3.68 0.57
C ASN A 116 3.56 -4.50 1.51
N LYS A 117 3.83 -3.98 2.71
CA LYS A 117 4.70 -4.60 3.71
C LYS A 117 4.16 -5.93 4.22
N VAL A 118 2.84 -6.07 4.34
CA VAL A 118 2.18 -7.34 4.69
C VAL A 118 2.31 -8.34 3.53
N PHE A 119 2.10 -7.90 2.30
CA PHE A 119 2.12 -8.76 1.11
C PHE A 119 3.51 -9.29 0.78
N VAL A 120 4.57 -8.51 1.06
CA VAL A 120 5.97 -8.94 0.86
C VAL A 120 6.59 -9.61 2.10
N LEU A 121 5.79 -9.82 3.16
CA LEU A 121 6.27 -10.44 4.39
C LEU A 121 6.67 -11.90 4.12
N LYS A 122 7.79 -12.32 4.72
CA LYS A 122 8.25 -13.70 4.68
C LYS A 122 8.35 -14.25 6.10
N VAL A 123 7.71 -15.39 6.34
CA VAL A 123 7.79 -16.15 7.60
C VAL A 123 8.60 -17.41 7.32
N GLY A 124 9.71 -17.59 8.03
CA GLY A 124 10.62 -18.72 7.78
C GLY A 124 11.22 -18.75 6.36
N GLY A 125 11.32 -17.59 5.70
CA GLY A 125 11.81 -17.48 4.32
C GLY A 125 10.76 -17.71 3.23
N VAL A 126 9.56 -18.17 3.60
CA VAL A 126 8.43 -18.40 2.69
C VAL A 126 7.51 -17.18 2.69
N ALA A 127 6.94 -16.84 1.53
CA ALA A 127 5.96 -15.75 1.43
C ALA A 127 4.74 -16.05 2.32
N ALA A 128 4.39 -15.10 3.18
CA ALA A 128 3.31 -15.29 4.15
C ALA A 128 1.92 -15.09 3.52
N VAL A 129 1.84 -14.20 2.52
CA VAL A 129 0.64 -13.92 1.73
C VAL A 129 0.85 -14.48 0.33
N GLY A 130 -0.10 -15.29 -0.14
CA GLY A 130 -0.07 -15.87 -1.49
C GLY A 130 -1.20 -15.39 -2.39
N ARG A 131 -1.21 -15.90 -3.62
CA ARG A 131 -2.26 -15.59 -4.62
C ARG A 131 -3.68 -15.80 -4.07
N GLY A 132 -3.94 -16.95 -3.42
CA GLY A 132 -5.26 -17.28 -2.88
C GLY A 132 -5.78 -16.29 -1.83
N ASP A 133 -4.89 -15.55 -1.17
CA ASP A 133 -5.26 -14.53 -0.18
C ASP A 133 -5.57 -13.18 -0.83
N VAL A 134 -4.87 -12.85 -1.92
CA VAL A 134 -4.96 -11.54 -2.58
C VAL A 134 -6.02 -11.51 -3.67
N SER A 135 -6.16 -12.56 -4.48
CA SER A 135 -7.08 -12.59 -5.62
C SER A 135 -8.53 -12.24 -5.26
N PRO A 136 -9.11 -12.72 -4.13
CA PRO A 136 -10.48 -12.34 -3.74
C PRO A 136 -10.66 -10.84 -3.44
N LEU A 137 -9.57 -10.14 -3.08
CA LEU A 137 -9.57 -8.73 -2.69
C LEU A 137 -9.07 -7.82 -3.83
N ALA A 138 -8.49 -8.39 -4.90
CA ALA A 138 -7.74 -7.67 -5.91
C ALA A 138 -8.56 -6.61 -6.65
N GLY A 139 -9.82 -6.91 -6.98
CA GLY A 139 -10.71 -5.95 -7.67
C GLY A 139 -10.89 -4.65 -6.88
N THR A 140 -11.30 -4.76 -5.61
CA THR A 140 -11.48 -3.61 -4.72
C THR A 140 -10.16 -2.93 -4.40
N LEU A 141 -9.08 -3.70 -4.21
CA LEU A 141 -7.75 -3.16 -3.94
C LEU A 141 -7.23 -2.32 -5.10
N PHE A 142 -7.30 -2.80 -6.35
CA PHE A 142 -6.90 -2.01 -7.51
C PHE A 142 -7.77 -0.77 -7.67
N ALA A 143 -9.10 -0.89 -7.55
CA ALA A 143 -10.00 0.26 -7.65
C ALA A 143 -9.62 1.36 -6.65
N ASN A 144 -9.35 0.99 -5.39
CA ASN A 144 -8.98 1.95 -4.36
C ASN A 144 -7.57 2.54 -4.57
N LEU A 145 -6.57 1.72 -4.92
CA LEU A 145 -5.21 2.20 -5.20
C LEU A 145 -5.19 3.16 -6.40
N LEU A 146 -5.88 2.83 -7.48
CA LEU A 146 -6.01 3.68 -8.66
C LEU A 146 -6.79 4.97 -8.34
N GLY A 147 -7.83 4.86 -7.51
CA GLY A 147 -8.55 6.01 -6.96
C GLY A 147 -7.65 6.96 -6.16
N VAL A 148 -6.72 6.43 -5.35
CA VAL A 148 -5.73 7.24 -4.65
C VAL A 148 -4.81 7.98 -5.63
N LEU A 149 -4.36 7.32 -6.70
CA LEU A 149 -3.56 7.98 -7.74
C LEU A 149 -4.36 9.02 -8.55
N ALA A 150 -5.69 9.04 -8.49
CA ALA A 150 -6.50 10.09 -9.09
C ALA A 150 -6.66 11.32 -8.18
N LYS A 151 -6.33 11.23 -6.88
CA LYS A 151 -6.43 12.35 -5.94
C LYS A 151 -5.30 13.37 -6.17
N GLU A 152 -5.66 14.64 -6.02
CA GLU A 152 -4.68 15.75 -6.04
C GLU A 152 -3.66 15.57 -4.91
N GLY A 153 -2.39 15.86 -5.18
CA GLY A 153 -1.29 15.63 -4.23
C GLY A 153 -0.82 14.17 -4.11
N SER A 154 -1.60 13.19 -4.56
CA SER A 154 -1.28 11.75 -4.48
C SER A 154 -1.07 11.07 -5.83
N ALA A 155 -1.15 11.83 -6.94
CA ALA A 155 -1.01 11.30 -8.29
C ALA A 155 0.33 10.60 -8.59
N GLN A 156 1.39 10.95 -7.83
CA GLN A 156 2.73 10.38 -7.92
C GLN A 156 3.14 9.65 -6.64
N ASN A 157 2.19 9.09 -5.91
CA ASN A 157 2.45 8.40 -4.67
C ASN A 157 3.19 7.07 -4.91
N GLU A 158 4.49 7.06 -4.62
CA GLU A 158 5.37 5.90 -4.88
C GLU A 158 4.97 4.66 -4.09
N TYR A 159 4.45 4.81 -2.87
CA TYR A 159 4.01 3.69 -2.05
C TYR A 159 2.78 3.03 -2.66
N VAL A 160 1.84 3.83 -3.19
CA VAL A 160 0.66 3.31 -3.88
C VAL A 160 1.05 2.56 -5.14
N MET A 161 1.94 3.14 -5.97
CA MET A 161 2.41 2.47 -7.19
C MET A 161 3.21 1.20 -6.89
N LYS A 162 4.01 1.21 -5.82
CA LYS A 162 4.71 0.02 -5.32
C LYS A 162 3.74 -1.07 -4.85
N THR A 163 2.64 -0.69 -4.19
CA THR A 163 1.59 -1.64 -3.80
C THR A 163 0.92 -2.23 -5.02
N ILE A 164 0.59 -1.42 -6.03
CA ILE A 164 0.06 -1.92 -7.32
C ILE A 164 1.03 -2.96 -7.92
N ALA A 165 2.32 -2.63 -8.04
CA ALA A 165 3.33 -3.55 -8.57
C ALA A 165 3.37 -4.90 -7.80
N ALA A 166 3.36 -4.85 -6.48
CA ALA A 166 3.36 -6.05 -5.64
C ALA A 166 2.10 -6.89 -5.81
N VAL A 167 0.91 -6.26 -5.86
CA VAL A 167 -0.36 -6.96 -6.08
C VAL A 167 -0.35 -7.65 -7.44
N THR A 168 0.02 -6.93 -8.51
CA THR A 168 0.14 -7.47 -9.87
C THR A 168 1.10 -8.67 -9.91
N GLY A 169 2.23 -8.59 -9.20
CA GLY A 169 3.20 -9.69 -9.07
C GLY A 169 2.64 -10.92 -8.37
N ILE A 170 1.88 -10.74 -7.29
CA ILE A 170 1.32 -11.86 -6.51
C ILE A 170 0.22 -12.59 -7.27
N ILE A 171 -0.62 -11.85 -8.00
CA ILE A 171 -1.77 -12.42 -8.69
C ILE A 171 -1.50 -12.78 -10.14
N GLU A 172 -0.26 -12.76 -10.64
CA GLU A 172 0.13 -12.83 -12.06
C GLU A 172 -0.82 -13.67 -12.96
N SER A 173 -1.20 -14.88 -12.55
CA SER A 173 -2.13 -15.76 -13.27
C SER A 173 -3.58 -15.26 -13.38
N ASP A 174 -4.06 -14.53 -12.38
CA ASP A 174 -5.41 -13.97 -12.27
C ASP A 174 -5.47 -12.51 -12.75
N LEU A 175 -4.33 -11.90 -13.11
CA LEU A 175 -4.25 -10.50 -13.55
C LEU A 175 -5.18 -10.19 -14.72
N MET A 176 -5.43 -11.16 -15.60
CA MET A 176 -6.35 -11.00 -16.74
C MET A 176 -7.77 -10.61 -16.32
N GLN A 177 -8.20 -10.99 -15.11
CA GLN A 177 -9.51 -10.60 -14.55
C GLN A 177 -9.58 -9.10 -14.24
N HIS A 178 -8.43 -8.42 -14.12
CA HIS A 178 -8.32 -7.01 -13.76
C HIS A 178 -7.62 -6.17 -14.83
N ALA A 179 -7.18 -6.76 -15.94
CA ALA A 179 -6.43 -6.08 -17.00
C ALA A 179 -7.19 -4.86 -17.56
N GLY A 180 -8.50 -4.98 -17.76
CA GLY A 180 -9.35 -3.88 -18.24
C GLY A 180 -9.41 -2.66 -17.30
N LEU A 181 -9.16 -2.86 -16.00
CA LEU A 181 -9.08 -1.78 -15.02
C LEU A 181 -7.67 -1.19 -14.94
N VAL A 182 -6.66 -2.06 -14.93
CA VAL A 182 -5.26 -1.67 -14.64
C VAL A 182 -4.58 -1.08 -15.87
N VAL A 183 -4.68 -1.71 -17.05
CA VAL A 183 -3.94 -1.31 -18.27
C VAL A 183 -4.21 0.14 -18.65
N PRO A 184 -5.47 0.61 -18.80
CA PRO A 184 -5.72 1.97 -19.26
C PRO A 184 -5.16 3.02 -18.30
N GLN A 185 -5.22 2.75 -16.99
CA GLN A 185 -4.69 3.65 -15.97
C GLN A 185 -3.17 3.74 -16.02
N LEU A 186 -2.47 2.62 -16.23
CA LEU A 186 -1.00 2.65 -16.35
C LEU A 186 -0.56 3.43 -17.60
N VAL A 187 -1.26 3.29 -18.73
CA VAL A 187 -1.00 4.06 -19.96
C VAL A 187 -1.18 5.55 -19.72
N LEU A 188 -2.30 5.96 -19.09
CA LEU A 188 -2.55 7.36 -18.75
C LEU A 188 -1.47 7.93 -17.81
N LYS A 189 -1.04 7.15 -16.82
CA LYS A 189 0.05 7.56 -15.92
C LYS A 189 1.38 7.66 -16.63
N LEU A 190 1.69 6.77 -17.56
CA LEU A 190 2.90 6.85 -18.37
C LEU A 190 2.92 8.13 -19.21
N GLN A 191 1.82 8.48 -19.87
CA GLN A 191 1.71 9.75 -20.63
C GLN A 191 1.96 10.97 -19.74
N HIS A 192 1.48 10.94 -18.49
CA HIS A 192 1.75 12.00 -17.53
C HIS A 192 3.23 12.07 -17.12
N VAL A 193 3.90 10.92 -16.95
CA VAL A 193 5.32 10.86 -16.58
C VAL A 193 6.21 11.50 -17.64
N VAL A 194 5.90 11.33 -18.92
CA VAL A 194 6.70 11.93 -20.01
C VAL A 194 6.68 13.46 -19.99
N LYS A 195 5.57 14.05 -19.54
CA LYS A 195 5.35 15.51 -19.60
C LYS A 195 5.72 16.24 -18.32
N ASN A 196 6.06 15.53 -17.25
CA ASN A 196 6.25 16.11 -15.93
C ASN A 196 7.50 15.54 -15.25
N THR A 197 8.12 16.32 -14.37
CA THR A 197 9.10 15.75 -13.45
C THR A 197 8.37 14.88 -12.43
N VAL A 198 8.70 13.60 -12.40
CA VAL A 198 8.08 12.60 -11.53
C VAL A 198 9.12 11.95 -10.63
N LYS A 199 8.70 11.55 -9.44
CA LYS A 199 9.57 10.83 -8.48
C LYS A 199 10.16 9.55 -9.10
N PRO A 200 11.49 9.33 -9.05
CA PRO A 200 12.13 8.17 -9.68
C PRO A 200 11.58 6.81 -9.24
N HIS A 201 11.29 6.63 -7.94
CA HIS A 201 10.74 5.38 -7.42
C HIS A 201 9.32 5.11 -7.93
N PHE A 202 8.50 6.14 -8.11
CA PHE A 202 7.18 6.00 -8.74
C PHE A 202 7.32 5.50 -10.18
N VAL A 203 8.22 6.12 -10.96
CA VAL A 203 8.48 5.73 -12.35
C VAL A 203 8.98 4.29 -12.42
N HIS A 204 9.90 3.89 -11.55
CA HIS A 204 10.39 2.52 -11.49
C HIS A 204 9.26 1.49 -11.29
N HIS A 205 8.40 1.69 -10.28
CA HIS A 205 7.28 0.77 -10.03
C HIS A 205 6.20 0.81 -11.11
N LEU A 206 6.01 1.96 -11.78
CA LEU A 206 5.14 2.07 -12.95
C LEU A 206 5.64 1.18 -14.09
N PHE A 207 6.92 1.25 -14.43
CA PHE A 207 7.52 0.44 -15.48
C PHE A 207 7.58 -1.05 -15.13
N GLU A 208 7.84 -1.38 -13.86
CA GLU A 208 7.78 -2.75 -13.36
C GLU A 208 6.38 -3.35 -13.55
N THR A 209 5.34 -2.59 -13.17
CA THR A 209 3.95 -3.01 -13.34
C THR A 209 3.58 -3.13 -14.82
N LEU A 210 3.95 -2.15 -15.65
CA LEU A 210 3.70 -2.19 -17.10
C LEU A 210 4.36 -3.41 -17.75
N SER A 211 5.59 -3.72 -17.39
CA SER A 211 6.33 -4.87 -17.94
C SER A 211 5.62 -6.18 -17.64
N LEU A 212 5.15 -6.34 -16.39
CA LEU A 212 4.41 -7.52 -15.98
C LEU A 212 3.05 -7.63 -16.69
N VAL A 213 2.32 -6.52 -16.79
CA VAL A 213 1.03 -6.46 -17.49
C VAL A 213 1.19 -6.79 -18.98
N ILE A 214 2.18 -6.22 -19.66
CA ILE A 214 2.46 -6.51 -21.08
C ILE A 214 2.79 -7.99 -21.25
N LYS A 215 3.69 -8.54 -20.43
CA LYS A 215 4.05 -9.96 -20.45
C LYS A 215 2.82 -10.85 -20.33
N THR A 216 1.96 -10.59 -19.34
CA THR A 216 0.79 -11.43 -19.08
C THR A 216 -0.27 -11.29 -20.18
N VAL A 217 -0.60 -10.07 -20.59
CA VAL A 217 -1.65 -9.82 -21.58
C VAL A 217 -1.23 -10.32 -22.97
N CYS A 218 0.00 -10.04 -23.41
CA CYS A 218 0.51 -10.54 -24.69
C CYS A 218 0.67 -12.06 -24.73
N GLY A 219 0.92 -12.70 -23.59
CA GLY A 219 0.93 -14.16 -23.48
C GLY A 219 -0.46 -14.81 -23.48
N SER A 220 -1.52 -14.03 -23.23
CA SER A 220 -2.89 -14.55 -23.07
C SER A 220 -3.85 -14.15 -24.19
N VAL A 221 -3.56 -13.06 -24.92
CA VAL A 221 -4.46 -12.48 -25.92
C VAL A 221 -3.74 -12.29 -27.26
N ASP A 222 -4.22 -12.99 -28.28
CA ASP A 222 -3.71 -12.83 -29.64
C ASP A 222 -3.93 -11.39 -30.15
N GLY A 223 -2.91 -10.81 -30.76
CA GLY A 223 -2.95 -9.43 -31.28
C GLY A 223 -2.71 -8.33 -30.24
N ALA A 224 -2.66 -8.64 -28.94
CA ALA A 224 -2.40 -7.64 -27.89
C ALA A 224 -1.05 -6.93 -28.04
N VAL A 225 -0.04 -7.60 -28.61
CA VAL A 225 1.26 -6.98 -28.95
C VAL A 225 1.06 -5.75 -29.84
N GLY A 226 0.23 -5.87 -30.89
CA GLY A 226 -0.06 -4.75 -31.79
C GLY A 226 -0.86 -3.64 -31.13
N GLU A 227 -1.67 -3.94 -30.11
CA GLU A 227 -2.36 -2.91 -29.32
C GLU A 227 -1.40 -2.15 -28.41
N PHE A 228 -0.53 -2.86 -27.69
CA PHE A 228 0.48 -2.21 -26.85
C PHE A 228 1.45 -1.39 -27.68
N ASP A 229 1.90 -1.90 -28.83
CA ASP A 229 2.78 -1.15 -29.73
C ASP A 229 2.12 0.16 -30.17
N ARG A 230 0.89 0.12 -30.68
CA ARG A 230 0.15 1.33 -31.10
C ARG A 230 -0.03 2.36 -29.98
N ASN A 231 -0.23 1.93 -28.74
CA ASN A 231 -0.51 2.84 -27.62
C ASN A 231 0.74 3.31 -26.88
N LEU A 232 1.76 2.47 -26.72
CA LEU A 232 2.96 2.76 -25.93
C LEU A 232 4.12 3.28 -26.77
N PHE A 233 4.27 2.83 -28.02
CA PHE A 233 5.39 3.21 -28.86
C PHE A 233 5.47 4.74 -29.10
N PRO A 234 4.37 5.47 -29.37
CA PRO A 234 4.42 6.92 -29.50
C PRO A 234 4.93 7.61 -28.23
N ILE A 235 4.56 7.08 -27.05
CA ILE A 235 4.96 7.61 -25.75
C ILE A 235 6.47 7.42 -25.55
N PHE A 236 7.00 6.23 -25.88
CA PHE A 236 8.44 5.97 -25.80
C PHE A 236 9.24 6.83 -26.77
N GLN A 237 8.75 7.04 -28.00
CA GLN A 237 9.39 7.94 -28.96
C GLN A 237 9.49 9.38 -28.43
N GLU A 238 8.47 9.86 -27.72
CA GLU A 238 8.50 11.17 -27.07
C GLU A 238 9.60 11.25 -26.00
N ILE A 239 9.70 10.24 -25.12
CA ILE A 239 10.77 10.14 -24.10
C ILE A 239 12.17 10.21 -24.76
N TYR A 240 12.38 9.44 -25.84
CA TYR A 240 13.66 9.43 -26.55
C TYR A 240 13.99 10.79 -27.18
N ARG A 241 13.00 11.51 -27.72
CA ARG A 241 13.20 12.81 -28.38
C ARG A 241 13.46 13.94 -27.40
N VAL A 242 12.82 13.92 -26.22
CA VAL A 242 12.99 14.96 -25.18
C VAL A 242 14.41 14.91 -24.60
N ASN A 243 14.98 13.72 -24.40
CA ASN A 243 16.33 13.55 -23.84
C ASN A 243 17.48 13.89 -24.81
N TRP A 244 17.21 14.15 -26.09
CA TRP A 244 18.24 14.59 -27.07
C TRP A 244 18.44 16.12 -27.10
N LYS A 245 17.61 16.90 -26.39
CA LYS A 245 17.67 18.38 -26.38
C LYS A 245 18.29 18.98 -25.10
N ALA A 246 18.90 18.16 -24.24
CA ALA A 246 19.66 18.58 -23.07
C ALA A 246 21.15 18.30 -23.29
#